data_AF-A0A158SPQ1-F1
#
_entry.id   AF-A0A158SPQ1-F1
#
_cell.length_a   1.000
_cell.length_b   1.000
_cell.length_c   1.000
_cell.angle_alpha   90.00
_cell.angle_beta   90.00
_cell.angle_gamma   90.00
#
_symmetry.space_group_name_H-M   'P 1'
#
loop_
_entity.id
_entity.type
_entity.pdbx_description
1 polymer ?
#
loop_
_entity_poly.entity_id
_entity_poly.type
_entity_poly.pdbx_seq_one_letter_code
_entity_poly.pdbx_strand_id
1 'polypeptide(L)' 'MTYLDQHHKMTDEELLEYAKRLYDRVAFSQSTDIPLIELRNVVPVLIDRLREKAKAEQAEPGCVDKY' A
#
# COMPACT_ATOMS: atom_id res chain seq x y z
N MET A 1 1.93 1.65 20.57
CA MET A 1 1.94 2.05 19.14
C MET A 1 2.78 1.03 18.40
N THR A 2 2.13 0.04 17.78
CA THR A 2 2.82 -0.91 16.88
C THR A 2 3.06 -0.23 15.53
N TYR A 3 4.15 -0.57 14.84
CA TYR A 3 4.50 0.01 13.53
C TYR A 3 3.34 -0.06 12.50
N LEU A 4 2.50 -1.10 12.57
CA LEU A 4 1.31 -1.25 11.73
C LEU A 4 0.25 -0.15 11.95
N ASP A 5 0.10 0.37 13.18
CA ASP A 5 -0.89 1.39 13.51
C ASP A 5 -0.57 2.75 12.85
N GLN A 6 0.71 2.99 12.57
CA GLN A 6 1.18 4.22 11.96
C GLN A 6 0.88 4.25 10.45
N HIS A 7 0.97 3.11 9.76
CA HIS A 7 0.65 3.00 8.34
C HIS A 7 -0.86 3.04 8.06
N HIS A 8 -1.69 2.56 8.99
CA HIS A 8 -3.15 2.64 8.85
C HIS A 8 -3.69 4.08 8.85
N LYS A 9 -2.94 5.03 9.43
CA LYS A 9 -3.29 6.46 9.46
C LYS A 9 -2.88 7.24 8.21
N MET A 10 -2.03 6.66 7.35
CA MET A 10 -1.60 7.29 6.11
C MET A 10 -2.66 7.12 5.02
N THR A 11 -2.81 8.13 4.17
CA THR A 11 -3.57 8.03 2.91
C THR A 11 -2.88 7.07 1.95
N ASP A 12 -3.60 6.58 0.94
CA ASP A 12 -3.05 5.63 -0.04
C ASP A 12 -1.84 6.20 -0.80
N GLU A 13 -1.89 7.48 -1.14
CA GLU A 13 -0.81 8.19 -1.86
C GLU A 13 0.45 8.29 -1.00
N GLU A 14 0.31 8.66 0.28
CA GLU A 14 1.42 8.73 1.23
C GLU A 14 2.06 7.35 1.45
N LEU A 15 1.22 6.30 1.53
CA LEU A 15 1.67 4.92 1.70
C LEU A 15 2.46 4.45 0.46
N LEU A 16 2.01 4.81 -0.74
CA LEU A 16 2.67 4.47 -1.99
C LEU A 16 4.01 5.21 -2.14
N GLU A 17 4.03 6.50 -1.80
CA GLU A 17 5.25 7.30 -1.83
C GLU A 17 6.28 6.80 -0.80
N TYR A 18 5.83 6.46 0.40
CA TYR A 18 6.69 5.89 1.44
C TYR A 18 7.29 4.54 1.01
N ALA A 19 6.47 3.63 0.45
CA ALA A 19 6.96 2.35 -0.08
C ALA A 19 7.97 2.53 -1.23
N LYS A 20 7.74 3.50 -2.12
CA LYS A 20 8.68 3.82 -3.21
C LYS A 20 10.02 4.33 -2.66
N ARG A 21 10.01 5.24 -1.69
CA ARG A 21 11.23 5.74 -1.04
C ARG A 21 12.02 4.63 -0.33
N LEU A 22 11.31 3.66 0.27
CA LEU A 22 11.95 2.48 0.88
C LEU A 22 12.61 1.60 -0.18
N TYR A 23 11.90 1.29 -1.26
CA TYR A 23 12.45 0.52 -2.37
C TYR A 23 13.69 1.19 -2.98
N ASP A 24 13.63 2.49 -3.25
CA ASP A 24 14.77 3.24 -3.77
C ASP A 24 15.95 3.22 -2.79
N ARG A 25 15.70 3.38 -1.48
CA ARG A 25 16.75 3.23 -0.47
C ARG A 25 17.41 1.84 -0.47
N VAL A 26 16.63 0.77 -0.62
CA VAL A 26 17.17 -0.59 -0.74
C VAL A 26 18.01 -0.72 -2.02
N ALA A 27 17.52 -0.19 -3.13
CA ALA A 27 18.20 -0.28 -4.43
C ALA A 27 19.53 0.51 -4.47
N PHE A 28 19.64 1.61 -3.72
CA PHE A 28 20.82 2.47 -3.67
C PHE A 28 21.77 2.20 -2.48
N SER A 29 21.41 1.34 -1.52
CA SER A 29 22.21 1.08 -0.31
C SER A 29 23.00 -0.24 -0.39
N GLN A 30 24.26 -0.22 0.08
CA GLN A 30 25.05 -1.45 0.33
C GLN A 30 24.66 -2.16 1.64
N SER A 31 23.86 -1.53 2.50
CA SER A 31 23.28 -2.12 3.70
C SER A 31 21.75 -2.16 3.57
N THR A 32 21.21 -3.36 3.39
CA THR A 32 19.82 -3.59 2.96
C THR A 32 18.88 -3.99 4.09
N ASP A 33 19.38 -4.31 5.29
CA ASP A 33 18.60 -5.00 6.33
C ASP A 33 17.42 -4.19 6.87
N ILE A 34 17.64 -2.93 7.27
CA ILE A 34 16.60 -2.09 7.88
C ILE A 34 15.49 -1.69 6.88
N PRO A 35 15.81 -1.13 5.70
CA PRO A 35 14.77 -0.71 4.76
C PRO A 35 14.01 -1.89 4.12
N LEU A 36 14.59 -3.09 4.03
CA LEU A 36 13.85 -4.30 3.62
C LEU A 36 12.84 -4.76 4.68
N ILE A 37 13.17 -4.65 5.97
CA ILE A 37 12.25 -4.96 7.07
C ILE A 37 11.08 -3.98 7.08
N GLU A 38 11.34 -2.69 6.88
CA GLU A 38 10.28 -1.68 6.76
C GLU A 38 9.39 -1.94 5.54
N LEU A 39 9.98 -2.27 4.38
CA LEU A 39 9.22 -2.59 3.17
C LEU A 39 8.33 -3.84 3.38
N ARG A 40 8.85 -4.88 4.03
CA ARG A 40 8.08 -6.09 4.40
C ARG A 40 6.85 -5.75 5.24
N ASN A 41 6.93 -4.73 6.10
CA ASN A 41 5.80 -4.33 6.95
C ASN A 41 4.76 -3.49 6.21
N VAL A 42 5.17 -2.74 5.19
CA VAL A 42 4.31 -1.83 4.41
C VAL A 42 3.55 -2.57 3.30
N VAL A 43 4.18 -3.54 2.63
CA VAL A 43 3.60 -4.26 1.49
C VAL A 43 2.25 -4.93 1.79
N PRO A 44 2.04 -5.63 2.92
CA PRO A 44 0.74 -6.23 3.23
C PRO A 44 -0.39 -5.20 3.31
N VAL A 45 -0.14 -4.02 3.91
CA VAL A 45 -1.13 -2.94 4.02
C VAL A 45 -1.52 -2.42 2.63
N LEU A 46 -0.54 -2.25 1.73
CA LEU A 46 -0.82 -1.85 0.35
C LEU A 46 -1.66 -2.88 -0.40
N ILE A 47 -1.35 -4.18 -0.25
CA ILE A 47 -2.10 -5.26 -0.89
C ILE A 47 -3.55 -5.29 -0.40
N ASP A 48 -3.77 -5.15 0.91
CA ASP A 48 -5.12 -5.19 1.47
C ASP A 48 -5.97 -4.01 1.00
N ARG A 49 -5.39 -2.80 0.94
CA ARG A 49 -6.10 -1.62 0.39
C ARG A 49 -6.40 -1.74 -1.11
N LEU A 50 -5.48 -2.32 -1.89
CA LEU A 50 -5.74 -2.61 -3.31
C LEU A 50 -6.88 -3.61 -3.49
N ARG A 51 -6.97 -4.62 -2.63
CA ARG A 51 -8.09 -5.59 -2.63
C ARG A 51 -9.40 -4.92 -2.25
N GLU A 52 -9.40 -4.00 -1.28
CA GLU A 52 -10.60 -3.23 -0.91
C GLU A 52 -11.08 -2.36 -2.07
N LYS A 53 -10.17 -1.64 -2.73
CA LYS A 53 -10.50 -0.85 -3.93
C LYS A 53 -11.04 -1.71 -5.07
N ALA A 54 -10.40 -2.84 -5.36
CA ALA A 54 -10.88 -3.76 -6.40
C ALA A 54 -12.26 -4.34 -6.07
N LYS A 55 -12.57 -4.61 -4.79
CA LYS A 55 -13.92 -5.02 -4.35
C LYS A 55 -14.94 -3.90 -4.49
N ALA A 56 -14.57 -2.66 -4.17
CA ALA A 56 -15.44 -1.50 -4.34
C ALA A 56 -15.77 -1.25 -5.81
N GLU A 57 -14.78 -1.37 -6.71
CA GLU A 57 -14.94 -1.22 -8.15
C GLU A 57 -15.79 -2.35 -8.76
N GLN A 58 -15.65 -3.59 -8.28
CA GLN A 58 -16.53 -4.71 -8.67
C GLN A 58 -17.97 -4.60 -8.12
N ALA A 59 -18.16 -3.79 -7.07
CA ALA A 59 -19.44 -3.58 -6.43
C ALA A 59 -20.23 -2.39 -7.02
N GLU A 60 -19.70 -1.69 -8.03
CA GLU A 60 -20.53 -0.83 -8.89
C GLU A 60 -21.24 -1.71 -9.92
N PRO A 61 -22.52 -2.05 -9.73
CA PRO A 61 -23.27 -2.69 -10.80
C PRO A 61 -23.39 -1.63 -11.89
N GLY A 62 -23.05 -2.03 -13.12
CA GLY A 62 -23.36 -1.23 -14.29
C GLY A 62 -24.78 -0.68 -14.15
N CYS A 63 -24.90 0.63 -14.31
CA CYS A 63 -26.14 1.28 -14.67
C CYS A 63 -26.59 0.62 -15.98
N VAL A 64 -27.29 -0.51 -15.88
CA VAL A 64 -27.95 -1.14 -17.00
C VAL A 64 -29.09 -0.19 -17.32
N ASP A 65 -28.86 0.64 -18.34
CA ASP A 65 -29.88 1.42 -19.04
C ASP A 65 -31.15 0.57 -19.14
N LYS A 66 -32.17 0.96 -18.38
CA LYS A 66 -33.50 0.41 -18.53
C LYS A 66 -34.13 1.16 -19.70
N TYR A 67 -34.28 0.44 -20.81
CA TYR A 67 -35.17 0.79 -21.91
C TYR A 67 -36.56 1.19 -21.43
#